data_AF-A0AAQ0J097-F1
#
_entry.id   AF-A0AAQ0J097-F1
#
_cell.length_a   1.000
_cell.length_b   1.000
_cell.length_c   1.000
_cell.angle_alpha   90.00
_cell.angle_beta   90.00
_cell.angle_gamma   90.00
#
_symmetry.space_group_name_H-M   'P 1'
#
loop_
_entity.id
_entity.type
_entity.pdbx_description
1 polymer ?
#
loop_
_entity_poly.entity_id
_entity_poly.type
_entity_poly.pdbx_seq_one_letter_code
_entity_poly.pdbx_strand_id
1 'polypeptide(L)'
;MQIQVFEKTFRLAGENEQVAQFTFTTSGALHIWFPEIGLQMEAHRNQLRIQNHTIIYTGGLDYGEHRAHWALTLHAEDIKEFKKIMSRFHLNRHLAVHS
;
A
#
# COMPACT_ATOMS: atom_id res chain seq x y z
N MET A 1 13.10 5.30 -18.43
CA MET A 1 12.27 5.40 -17.20
C MET A 1 12.85 4.45 -16.16
N GLN A 2 13.37 4.97 -15.05
CA GLN A 2 13.89 4.13 -13.97
C GLN A 2 12.71 3.69 -13.09
N ILE A 3 12.42 2.39 -13.07
CA ILE A 3 11.38 1.80 -12.22
C ILE A 3 12.02 1.59 -10.85
N GLN A 4 11.77 2.50 -9.92
CA GLN A 4 12.05 2.31 -8.51
C GLN A 4 10.97 1.37 -7.94
N VAL A 5 11.32 0.08 -7.88
CA VAL A 5 10.54 -0.94 -7.21
C VAL A 5 11.01 -1.03 -5.77
N PHE A 6 10.08 -0.97 -4.81
CA PHE A 6 10.40 -1.22 -3.41
C PHE A 6 9.59 -2.43 -2.95
N GLU A 7 10.29 -3.49 -2.53
CA GLU A 7 9.71 -4.72 -2.02
C GLU A 7 9.93 -4.79 -0.52
N LYS A 8 8.85 -4.97 0.23
CA LYS A 8 8.93 -5.19 1.68
C LYS A 8 7.82 -6.10 2.13
N THR A 9 8.18 -6.97 3.04
CA THR A 9 7.28 -7.89 3.71
C THR A 9 6.70 -7.24 4.96
N PHE A 10 5.38 -7.27 5.12
CA PHE A 10 4.68 -6.76 6.30
C PHE A 10 3.76 -7.83 6.89
N ARG A 11 3.56 -7.78 8.21
CA ARG A 11 2.63 -8.68 8.90
C ARG A 11 1.26 -8.03 9.03
N LEU A 12 0.23 -8.81 8.74
CA LEU A 12 -1.14 -8.43 8.99
C LEU A 12 -1.52 -8.69 10.45
N ALA A 13 -2.22 -7.74 11.05
CA ALA A 13 -2.85 -7.92 12.35
C ALA A 13 -4.13 -8.76 12.20
N GLY A 14 -4.29 -9.80 13.02
CA GLY A 14 -5.44 -10.70 13.02
C GLY A 14 -5.18 -11.94 13.89
N GLU A 15 -6.16 -12.85 13.95
CA GLU A 15 -6.01 -14.11 14.72
C GLU A 15 -4.97 -15.05 14.09
N ASN A 16 -4.84 -15.03 12.76
CA ASN A 16 -3.78 -15.70 12.03
C ASN A 16 -2.89 -14.62 11.40
N GLU A 17 -1.72 -14.38 11.99
CA GLU A 17 -0.72 -13.48 11.40
C GLU A 17 -0.42 -13.95 9.97
N GLN A 18 -0.72 -13.10 8.98
CA GLN A 18 -0.39 -13.36 7.59
C GLN A 18 0.74 -12.46 7.15
N VAL A 19 1.58 -13.00 6.27
CA VAL A 19 2.70 -12.28 5.69
C VAL A 19 2.35 -11.88 4.26
N ALA A 20 2.48 -10.60 3.94
CA ALA A 20 2.33 -10.11 2.57
C ALA A 20 3.56 -9.35 2.11
N GLN A 21 3.92 -9.53 0.84
CA GLN A 21 4.91 -8.73 0.14
C GLN A 21 4.23 -7.55 -0.53
N PHE A 22 4.73 -6.35 -0.26
CA PHE A 22 4.22 -5.11 -0.81
C PHE A 22 5.25 -4.54 -1.77
N THR A 23 4.82 -4.29 -2.99
CA THR A 23 5.64 -3.80 -4.09
C THR A 23 5.11 -2.46 -4.56
N PHE A 24 5.85 -1.38 -4.31
CA PHE A 24 5.52 -0.07 -4.85
C PHE A 24 6.23 0.18 -6.16
N THR A 25 5.47 0.54 -7.19
CA THR A 25 5.99 0.89 -8.51
C THR A 25 6.05 2.41 -8.70
N THR A 26 6.86 2.86 -9.66
CA THR A 26 6.97 4.31 -9.98
C THR A 26 5.72 4.88 -10.61
N SER A 27 4.89 4.06 -11.25
CA SER A 27 3.55 4.46 -11.72
C SER A 27 2.61 4.83 -10.55
N GLY A 28 2.99 4.48 -9.31
CA GLY A 28 2.23 4.77 -8.11
C GLY A 28 1.18 3.70 -7.81
N ALA A 29 1.33 2.50 -8.39
CA ALA A 29 0.58 1.33 -8.00
C ALA A 29 1.26 0.63 -6.81
N LEU A 30 0.45 0.09 -5.93
CA LEU A 30 0.84 -0.82 -4.87
C LEU A 30 0.35 -2.22 -5.26
N HIS A 31 1.27 -3.15 -5.45
CA HIS A 31 0.96 -4.57 -5.54
C HIS A 31 1.17 -5.24 -4.19
N ILE A 32 0.29 -6.15 -3.83
CA ILE A 32 0.32 -6.90 -2.58
C ILE A 32 0.19 -8.38 -2.93
N TRP A 33 1.14 -9.18 -2.48
CA TRP A 33 1.15 -10.62 -2.71
C TRP A 33 1.18 -11.37 -1.38
N PHE A 34 0.22 -12.27 -1.21
CA PHE A 34 0.13 -13.23 -0.11
C PHE A 34 0.62 -14.59 -0.62
N PRO A 35 1.88 -14.98 -0.39
CA PRO A 35 2.45 -16.20 -0.93
C PRO A 35 1.75 -17.46 -0.40
N GLU A 36 1.35 -17.46 0.87
CA GLU A 36 0.77 -18.63 1.54
C GLU A 36 -0.60 -19.03 1.00
N ILE A 37 -1.38 -18.06 0.51
CA ILE A 37 -2.75 -18.28 0.01
C ILE A 37 -2.87 -18.02 -1.50
N GLY A 38 -1.77 -17.70 -2.18
CA GLY A 38 -1.76 -17.42 -3.62
C GLY A 38 -2.57 -16.19 -4.04
N LEU A 39 -2.89 -15.28 -3.10
CA LEU A 39 -3.69 -14.09 -3.39
C LEU A 39 -2.79 -12.93 -3.84
N GLN A 40 -3.19 -12.25 -4.92
CA GLN A 40 -2.55 -11.03 -5.41
C GLN A 40 -3.58 -9.91 -5.51
N MET A 41 -3.18 -8.72 -5.09
CA MET A 41 -4.03 -7.53 -5.04
C MET A 41 -3.26 -6.33 -5.56
N GLU A 42 -3.96 -5.40 -6.19
CA GLU A 42 -3.39 -4.16 -6.69
C GLU A 42 -4.29 -2.99 -6.33
N ALA A 43 -3.68 -1.86 -5.99
CA ALA A 43 -4.38 -0.59 -5.82
C ALA A 43 -3.49 0.59 -6.20
N HIS A 44 -4.05 1.58 -6.87
CA HIS A 44 -3.34 2.84 -7.03
C HIS A 44 -3.32 3.64 -5.74
N ARG A 45 -2.18 4.28 -5.47
CA ARG A 45 -1.95 5.14 -4.30
C ARG A 45 -3.08 6.14 -4.03
N ASN A 46 -3.62 6.77 -5.08
CA ASN A 46 -4.67 7.81 -4.94
C ASN A 46 -6.03 7.22 -4.52
N GLN A 47 -6.17 5.91 -4.55
CA GLN A 47 -7.38 5.16 -4.17
C GLN A 47 -7.23 4.47 -2.80
N LEU A 48 -6.05 4.59 -2.18
CA LEU A 48 -5.73 4.05 -0.87
C LEU A 48 -6.00 5.09 0.23
N ARG A 49 -6.66 4.65 1.29
CA ARG A 49 -6.81 5.39 2.55
C ARG A 49 -6.13 4.62 3.67
N ILE A 50 -5.57 5.34 4.64
CA ILE A 50 -4.98 4.72 5.84
C ILE A 50 -5.71 5.24 7.07
N GLN A 51 -6.33 4.34 7.83
CA GLN A 51 -7.05 4.66 9.07
C GLN A 51 -6.75 3.60 10.12
N ASN A 52 -6.39 3.99 11.35
CA ASN A 52 -6.17 3.06 12.47
C ASN A 52 -5.29 1.83 12.16
N HIS A 53 -4.18 2.04 11.46
CA HIS A 53 -3.26 0.98 10.99
C HIS A 53 -3.80 0.06 9.89
N THR A 54 -4.98 0.36 9.36
CA THR A 54 -5.60 -0.33 8.24
C THR A 54 -5.40 0.44 6.94
N ILE A 55 -4.94 -0.26 5.92
CA ILE A 55 -4.91 0.18 4.53
C ILE A 55 -6.25 -0.20 3.90
N ILE A 56 -6.96 0.76 3.34
CA ILE A 56 -8.30 0.60 2.78
C ILE A 56 -8.25 0.98 1.31
N TYR A 57 -8.65 0.06 0.43
CA TYR A 57 -8.82 0.35 -0.98
C TYR A 57 -10.27 0.64 -1.32
N THR A 58 -10.49 1.78 -1.98
CA THR A 58 -11.82 2.32 -2.26
C THR A 58 -12.14 2.40 -3.76
N GLY A 59 -11.27 1.89 -4.64
CA GLY A 59 -11.49 1.98 -6.09
C GLY A 59 -11.46 3.40 -6.66
N GLY A 60 -11.10 4.41 -5.86
CA GLY A 60 -11.12 5.82 -6.26
C GLY A 60 -12.48 6.48 -6.12
N LEU A 61 -13.41 5.86 -5.38
CA LEU A 61 -14.71 6.46 -5.10
C LEU A 61 -14.58 7.65 -4.13
N ASP A 62 -15.29 8.72 -4.46
CA ASP A 62 -15.28 9.99 -3.73
C ASP A 62 -15.81 9.89 -2.29
N TYR A 63 -15.63 10.96 -1.52
CA TYR A 63 -16.15 11.14 -0.17
C TYR A 63 -17.69 10.94 -0.14
N GLY A 64 -18.15 9.72 0.10
CA GLY A 64 -19.58 9.39 0.21
C GLY A 64 -19.93 7.94 -0.06
N GLU A 65 -19.13 7.21 -0.86
CA GLU A 65 -19.37 5.79 -1.10
C GLU A 65 -18.64 4.92 -0.08
N HIS A 66 -19.42 4.25 0.76
CA HIS A 66 -18.96 3.51 1.94
C HIS A 66 -18.38 2.11 1.66
N ARG A 67 -18.04 1.77 0.41
CA ARG A 67 -17.60 0.40 0.08
C ARG A 67 -16.10 0.33 -0.10
N ALA A 68 -15.41 -0.10 0.96
CA ALA A 68 -14.08 -0.65 0.83
C ALA A 68 -14.16 -1.92 -0.03
N HIS A 69 -13.35 -1.99 -1.10
CA HIS A 69 -13.19 -3.22 -1.88
C HIS A 69 -12.43 -4.26 -1.06
N TRP A 70 -11.42 -3.79 -0.32
CA TRP A 70 -10.68 -4.59 0.65
C TRP A 70 -10.05 -3.68 1.70
N ALA A 71 -9.73 -4.27 2.84
CA ALA A 71 -9.03 -3.61 3.93
C ALA A 71 -7.99 -4.57 4.53
N LEU A 72 -6.80 -4.06 4.81
CA LEU A 72 -5.67 -4.81 5.37
C LEU A 72 -5.14 -4.08 6.59
N THR A 73 -5.25 -4.68 7.77
CA THR A 73 -4.70 -4.12 9.00
C THR A 73 -3.28 -4.62 9.19
N LEU A 74 -2.34 -3.70 9.35
CA LEU A 74 -0.94 -4.01 9.64
C LEU A 74 -0.67 -3.88 11.15
N HIS A 75 0.39 -4.55 11.62
CA HIS A 75 0.91 -4.28 12.96
C HIS A 75 1.41 -2.82 13.07
N ALA A 76 1.39 -2.28 14.29
CA ALA A 76 1.70 -0.87 14.56
C ALA A 76 3.15 -0.46 14.19
N GLU A 77 4.08 -1.41 14.14
CA GLU A 77 5.46 -1.16 13.70
C GLU A 77 5.53 -1.12 12.16
N ASP A 78 4.90 -2.10 11.54
CA ASP A 78 4.84 -2.29 10.08
C ASP A 78 4.16 -1.11 9.38
N ILE A 79 3.07 -0.58 9.94
CA ILE A 79 2.39 0.60 9.39
C ILE A 79 3.26 1.88 9.46
N LYS A 80 4.11 2.03 10.49
CA LYS A 80 5.03 3.18 10.57
C LYS A 80 6.07 3.11 9.46
N GLU A 81 6.63 1.93 9.23
CA GLU A 81 7.55 1.71 8.12
C GLU A 81 6.86 1.92 6.77
N PHE A 82 5.67 1.34 6.57
CA PHE A 82 4.86 1.52 5.37
C PHE A 82 4.61 3.00 5.04
N LYS A 83 4.20 3.81 6.03
CA LYS A 83 3.99 5.26 5.86
C LYS A 83 5.27 5.99 5.46
N LYS A 84 6.42 5.61 6.04
CA LYS A 84 7.74 6.19 5.72
C LYS A 84 8.16 5.90 4.27
N ILE A 85 7.85 4.70 3.77
CA ILE A 85 8.10 4.33 2.37
C ILE A 85 7.18 5.14 1.46
N MET A 86 5.88 5.18 1.77
CA MET A 86 4.89 5.95 1.02
C MET A 86 5.25 7.43 0.86
N SER A 87 5.72 8.08 1.93
CA SER A 87 6.12 9.48 1.88
C SER A 87 7.36 9.73 1.03
N ARG A 88 8.34 8.79 1.02
CA ARG A 88 9.52 8.88 0.14
C ARG A 88 9.13 8.84 -1.34
N PHE A 89 8.15 8.01 -1.70
CA PHE A 89 7.60 7.97 -3.06
C PHE A 89 6.87 9.28 -3.43
N HIS A 90 6.32 10.03 -2.47
CA HIS A 90 5.76 11.36 -2.75
C HIS A 90 6.86 12.39 -3.06
N LEU A 91 7.95 12.38 -2.30
CA LEU A 91 9.09 13.29 -2.48
C LEU A 91 9.85 13.05 -3.79
N ASN A 92 10.09 11.79 -4.18
CA ASN A 92 10.81 11.49 -5.43
C ASN A 92 10.05 11.93 -6.68
N ARG A 93 8.70 12.02 -6.65
CA ARG A 93 7.93 12.60 -7.77
C ARG A 93 8.11 14.11 -7.89
N HIS A 94 8.15 14.85 -6.77
CA HIS A 94 8.35 16.29 -6.82
C HIS A 94 9.73 16.66 -7.40
N LEU A 95 10.76 15.88 -7.08
CA LEU A 95 12.09 16.09 -7.64
C LEU A 95 12.16 15.74 -9.14
N ALA A 96 11.38 14.74 -9.59
CA ALA A 96 11.35 14.33 -11.00
C ALA A 96 10.56 15.27 -11.93
N VAL A 97 9.77 16.21 -11.39
CA VAL A 97 8.98 17.20 -12.16
C VAL A 97 9.71 18.54 -12.31
N HIS A 98 10.80 18.75 -11.56
CA HIS A 98 11.62 19.97 -11.60
C HIS A 98 13.03 19.76 -12.18
N SER A 99 13.26 18.66 -12.90
CA SER A 99 14.53 18.38 -13.61
C SER A 99 14.38 18.58 -15.11
#